data_AF-A0A316KD36-F1
#
_entry.id   AF-A0A316KD36-F1
#
_cell.length_a   1.000
_cell.length_b   1.000
_cell.length_c   1.000
_cell.angle_alpha   90.00
_cell.angle_beta   90.00
_cell.angle_gamma   90.00
#
_symmetry.space_group_name_H-M   'P 1'
#
loop_
_entity.id
_entity.type
_entity.pdbx_description
1 polymer ?
#
loop_
_entity_poly.entity_id
_entity_poly.type
_entity_poly.pdbx_seq_one_letter_code
_entity_poly.pdbx_strand_id
1 'polypeptide(L)' 'MAEEIRIPKLGMSATEVILAEWMFGDGEAVTKGDIIYTAETDKTTVEIEAQATGIIRPTGEEGVKYKVGEVIGTIE' A
#
# COMPACT_ATOMS: atom_id res chain seq x y z
N MET A 1 6.16 -12.34 12.10
CA MET A 1 4.71 -12.44 11.83
C MET A 1 4.51 -11.46 10.70
N ALA A 2 4.15 -11.93 9.50
CA ALA A 2 4.02 -11.03 8.36
C ALA A 2 2.76 -10.18 8.50
N GLU A 3 2.88 -8.87 8.33
CA GLU A 3 1.78 -7.92 8.28
C GLU A 3 1.29 -7.76 6.84
N GLU A 4 0.02 -8.04 6.59
CA GLU A 4 -0.58 -7.88 5.28
C GLU A 4 -0.78 -6.40 4.96
N ILE A 5 -0.22 -5.97 3.83
CA ILE A 5 -0.48 -4.66 3.26
C ILE A 5 -1.74 -4.78 2.43
N ARG A 6 -2.79 -4.16 2.95
CA ARG A 6 -4.06 -4.03 2.25
C ARG A 6 -4.33 -2.58 1.90
N ILE A 7 -5.10 -2.39 0.84
CA ILE A 7 -5.63 -1.08 0.49
C ILE A 7 -6.54 -0.58 1.62
N PRO A 8 -6.24 0.57 2.23
CA PRO A 8 -7.11 1.18 3.22
C PRO A 8 -8.33 1.82 2.55
N LYS A 9 -9.37 2.04 3.34
CA LYS A 9 -10.57 2.73 2.88
C LYS A 9 -10.29 4.25 2.80
N LEU A 10 -9.88 4.71 1.63
CA LEU A 10 -9.59 6.13 1.37
C LEU A 10 -10.86 6.90 1.03
N GLY A 11 -11.59 7.36 2.06
CA GLY A 11 -12.80 8.15 1.91
C GLY A 11 -14.10 7.38 2.16
N MET A 12 -15.17 8.11 2.52
CA MET A 12 -16.44 7.50 2.95
C MET A 12 -17.09 6.62 1.87
N SER A 13 -16.86 6.92 0.58
CA SER A 13 -17.49 6.27 -0.57
C SER A 13 -16.51 5.70 -1.62
N ALA A 14 -15.19 5.77 -1.41
CA ALA A 14 -14.27 5.15 -2.35
C ALA A 14 -14.35 3.63 -2.23
N THR A 15 -14.65 2.98 -3.34
CA THR A 15 -14.77 1.50 -3.41
C THR A 15 -13.51 0.89 -4.03
N GLU A 16 -12.78 1.70 -4.80
CA GLU A 16 -11.60 1.33 -5.57
C GLU A 16 -10.58 2.46 -5.44
N VAL A 17 -9.30 2.10 -5.42
CA VAL A 17 -8.17 3.03 -5.44
C VAL A 17 -7.15 2.53 -6.44
N ILE A 18 -6.33 3.43 -6.97
CA ILE A 18 -5.24 3.12 -7.88
C ILE A 18 -3.97 3.06 -7.05
N LEU A 19 -3.18 1.99 -7.16
CA LEU A 19 -1.83 2.02 -6.64
C LEU A 19 -1.00 2.91 -7.57
N ALA A 20 -0.55 4.07 -7.11
CA ALA A 20 0.18 5.01 -7.96
C ALA A 20 1.61 4.51 -8.20
N GLU A 21 2.38 4.35 -7.12
CA GLU A 21 3.73 3.77 -7.16
C GLU A 21 4.09 3.18 -5.78
N TRP A 22 5.03 2.23 -5.79
CA TRP A 22 5.70 1.76 -4.58
C TRP A 22 6.91 2.65 -4.28
N MET A 23 7.01 3.13 -3.04
CA MET A 23 8.21 3.87 -2.60
C MET A 23 9.34 2.94 -2.16
N PHE A 24 9.09 1.62 -2.11
CA PHE A 24 10.09 0.61 -1.81
C PHE A 24 10.06 -0.55 -2.81
N GLY A 25 11.21 -1.18 -3.00
CA GLY A 25 11.34 -2.38 -3.82
C GLY A 25 10.88 -3.67 -3.10
N ASP A 26 10.65 -4.72 -3.89
CA ASP A 26 10.49 -6.07 -3.36
C ASP A 26 11.76 -6.53 -2.62
N GLY A 27 11.58 -6.94 -1.36
CA GLY A 27 12.67 -7.38 -0.50
C GLY A 27 13.41 -6.24 0.20
N GLU A 28 12.88 -5.01 0.17
CA GLU A 28 13.50 -3.86 0.83
C GLU A 28 13.14 -3.78 2.32
N ALA A 29 14.03 -3.21 3.13
CA ALA A 29 13.79 -3.04 4.56
C ALA A 29 13.05 -1.72 4.82
N VAL A 30 11.86 -1.81 5.41
CA VAL A 30 11.01 -0.66 5.76
C VAL A 30 10.88 -0.52 7.26
N THR A 31 10.72 0.70 7.73
CA THR A 31 10.51 0.99 9.15
C THR A 31 9.07 1.36 9.42
N LYS A 32 8.55 1.06 10.61
CA LYS A 32 7.25 1.59 11.03
C LYS A 32 7.24 3.12 10.90
N GLY A 33 6.32 3.65 10.10
CA GLY A 33 6.19 5.08 9.79
C GLY A 33 6.90 5.53 8.51
N ASP A 34 7.62 4.65 7.81
CA ASP A 34 8.12 4.95 6.46
C ASP A 34 7.00 4.83 5.44
N ILE A 35 6.99 5.68 4.41
CA ILE A 35 5.98 5.64 3.34
C ILE A 35 6.27 4.48 2.41
N ILE A 36 5.37 3.50 2.36
CA ILE A 36 5.56 2.27 1.61
C ILE A 36 5.08 2.32 0.17
N TYR A 37 3.94 2.95 -0.05
CA TYR A 37 3.36 3.14 -1.37
C TYR A 37 2.39 4.30 -1.35
N THR A 38 2.08 4.77 -2.54
CA THR A 38 1.15 5.87 -2.74
C THR A 38 -0.11 5.32 -3.40
N ALA A 39 -1.27 5.59 -2.80
CA ALA A 39 -2.57 5.22 -3.34
C ALA A 39 -3.30 6.46 -3.84
N GLU A 40 -3.65 6.47 -5.11
CA GLU A 40 -4.41 7.53 -5.74
C GLU A 40 -5.91 7.19 -5.78
N THR A 41 -6.73 8.15 -5.36
CA THR A 41 -8.18 8.11 -5.52
C THR A 41 -8.61 9.17 -6.53
N ASP A 42 -9.86 9.10 -7.00
CA ASP A 42 -10.48 10.04 -7.96
C ASP A 42 -10.26 11.53 -7.64
N LYS A 43 -10.02 11.86 -6.36
CA LYS A 43 -9.84 13.25 -5.90
C LYS A 43 -8.54 13.52 -5.17
N THR A 44 -7.83 12.50 -4.71
CA THR A 44 -6.72 12.71 -3.76
C THR A 44 -5.76 11.54 -3.77
N THR A 45 -4.48 11.87 -3.70
CA THR A 45 -3.38 10.92 -3.53
C THR A 45 -3.03 10.81 -2.04
N VAL A 46 -2.92 9.59 -1.53
CA VAL A 46 -2.67 9.30 -0.12
C VAL A 46 -1.47 8.37 0.00
N GLU A 47 -0.53 8.78 0.82
CA GLU A 47 0.68 8.00 1.13
C GLU A 47 0.36 7.04 2.27
N ILE A 48 0.68 5.76 2.07
CA ILE A 48 0.47 4.73 3.08
C ILE A 48 1.79 4.46 3.77
N GLU A 49 1.78 4.54 5.09
CA GLU A 49 2.96 4.28 5.92
C GLU A 49 3.01 2.82 6.38
N ALA A 50 4.22 2.31 6.60
CA ALA A 50 4.44 0.98 7.12
C ALA A 50 3.91 0.89 8.57
N GLN A 51 3.06 -0.10 8.84
CA GLN A 51 2.53 -0.33 10.18
C GLN A 51 3.53 -1.10 11.07
N ALA A 52 4.50 -1.77 10.46
CA ALA A 52 5.59 -2.48 11.10
C ALA A 52 6.92 -2.25 10.40
N THR A 53 7.99 -2.52 11.15
CA THR A 53 9.35 -2.60 10.64
C THR A 53 9.63 -4.02 10.18
N GLY A 54 10.12 -4.20 8.96
CA GLY A 54 10.36 -5.51 8.38
C GLY A 54 10.82 -5.42 6.92
N ILE A 55 10.74 -6.54 6.21
CA ILE A 55 11.00 -6.63 4.77
C ILE A 55 9.68 -6.50 4.03
N ILE A 56 9.55 -5.50 3.17
CA ILE A 56 8.36 -5.33 2.33
C ILE A 56 8.44 -6.24 1.11
N ARG A 57 7.31 -6.87 0.78
CA ARG A 57 7.09 -7.65 -0.43
C ARG A 57 5.80 -7.21 -1.10
N PRO A 58 5.86 -6.27 -2.06
CA PRO A 58 4.72 -5.88 -2.85
C PRO A 58 4.38 -7.00 -3.86
N THR A 59 3.10 -7.35 -3.92
CA THR A 59 2.54 -8.25 -4.95
C THR A 59 1.63 -7.50 -5.93
N GLY A 60 1.26 -6.26 -5.59
CA GLY A 60 0.44 -5.39 -6.43
C GLY A 60 1.27 -4.64 -7.48
N GLU A 61 0.69 -4.49 -8.68
CA GLU A 61 1.26 -3.74 -9.79
C GLU A 61 0.94 -2.23 -9.67
N GLU A 62 1.89 -1.41 -10.09
CA GLU A 62 1.78 0.04 -10.14
C GLU A 62 0.88 0.50 -11.30
N GLY A 63 0.06 1.51 -11.05
CA GLY A 63 -0.97 1.98 -11.98
C GLY A 63 -2.24 1.11 -12.03
N VAL A 64 -2.35 0.07 -11.21
CA VAL A 64 -3.51 -0.85 -11.19
C VAL A 64 -4.55 -0.43 -10.17
N LYS A 65 -5.83 -0.64 -10.51
CA LYS A 65 -6.97 -0.41 -9.63
C LYS A 65 -7.21 -1.61 -8.74
N TYR A 66 -7.19 -1.38 -7.43
CA TYR A 66 -7.46 -2.36 -6.40
C TYR A 66 -8.72 -1.98 -5.61
N LYS A 67 -9.42 -2.99 -5.09
CA LYS A 67 -10.57 -2.78 -4.21
C LYS A 67 -10.13 -2.48 -2.78
N VAL A 68 -10.96 -1.75 -2.05
CA VAL A 68 -10.74 -1.51 -0.63
C VAL A 68 -10.70 -2.84 0.12
N GLY A 69 -9.63 -3.06 0.89
CA GLY A 69 -9.38 -4.30 1.63
C GLY A 69 -8.66 -5.39 0.84
N GLU A 70 -8.31 -5.15 -0.43
CA GLU A 70 -7.50 -6.08 -1.21
C GLU A 70 -6.04 -6.06 -0.74
N VAL A 71 -5.45 -7.25 -0.63
CA VAL A 71 -4.05 -7.43 -0.22
C VAL A 71 -3.15 -7.23 -1.42
N ILE A 72 -2.25 -6.26 -1.32
CA ILE A 72 -1.32 -5.85 -2.38
C ILE A 72 0.14 -6.10 -1.99
N GLY A 73 0.39 -6.65 -0.80
CA GLY A 73 1.72 -7.03 -0.35
C GLY A 73 1.74 -7.52 1.09
N THR A 74 2.94 -7.84 1.58
CA THR A 74 3.18 -8.24 2.97
C THR A 74 4.49 -7.64 3.49
N ILE A 75 4.55 -7.33 4.79
CA ILE A 75 5.75 -6.89 5.50
C ILE A 75 6.14 -8.02 6.45
N GLU A 76 7.30 -8.66 6.25
CA GLU A 76 7.78 -9.78 7.09
C GLU A 76 8.88 -9.42 8.09
#